data_AF-A0A1U7MQA3-F1
#
_entry.id   AF-A0A1U7MQA3-F1
#
_cell.length_a   1.000
_cell.length_b   1.000
_cell.length_c   1.000
_cell.angle_alpha   90.00
_cell.angle_beta   90.00
_cell.angle_gamma   90.00
#
_symmetry.space_group_name_H-M   'P 1'
#
loop_
_entity.id
_entity.type
_entity.pdbx_description
1 polymer ?
#
loop_
_entity_poly.entity_id
_entity_poly.type
_entity_poly.pdbx_seq_one_letter_code
_entity_poly.pdbx_strand_id
1 'polypeptide(L)'
;MSARPAPWSLDERRARVLLARSAEPYDEKVQALVADLGPVDLVGHALRDGRTPGGVGLERLAARLPRAAELDEDRVCRTLGARLLVPGDAEWPVALDALGAPPWCLWVRGPLALDEVGERSVAVVGARASTAYGEEVAVRLSFALAERGFTVVSGAAYGIDGAAHRAALSADGPTVAALAGGVDVPYPRANADLIAQIGARGLLLSETPPGGAPARMRFLARNRLIAALAAGTVVVEAGLRSGARSTAREARELGRHVMAVPGPVTSVMSAGCHEEIRAGAPSSPTRRRWPSWSAGSVPTSPRSSAARSCRRTRCPTSSAVSGSGCGRAAASTSTSSSCGRGSSWGRCSWRWGSWRTSGWPSSSSTAGDGRPVAGTAPADGGAEDETSRPGGVRPVRAPRRGPAPAGRGRPDG
;
A
#
# COMPACT_ATOMS: atom_id res chain seq x y z
N MET A 1 -31.07 3.88 31.31
CA MET A 1 -30.80 4.39 29.94
C MET A 1 -29.51 5.18 30.00
N SER A 2 -28.40 4.59 29.55
CA SER A 2 -27.09 5.27 29.57
C SER A 2 -27.12 6.43 28.58
N ALA A 3 -26.82 7.64 29.04
CA ALA A 3 -26.90 8.85 28.24
C ALA A 3 -25.96 8.75 27.03
N ARG A 4 -26.51 8.91 25.82
CA ARG A 4 -25.74 9.13 24.60
C ARG A 4 -24.83 10.35 24.81
N PRO A 5 -23.52 10.28 24.52
CA PRO A 5 -22.67 11.46 24.56
C PRO A 5 -23.17 12.49 23.54
N ALA A 6 -23.14 13.77 23.92
CA ALA A 6 -23.62 14.88 23.09
C ALA A 6 -22.91 14.90 21.72
N PRO A 7 -23.61 15.22 20.61
CA PRO A 7 -22.96 15.41 19.32
C PRO A 7 -22.29 16.79 19.30
N TRP A 8 -21.38 17.06 18.36
CA TRP A 8 -20.84 18.40 18.04
C TRP A 8 -19.84 19.08 19.01
N SER A 9 -18.71 18.44 19.26
CA SER A 9 -17.44 19.09 18.86
C SER A 9 -16.85 18.27 17.73
N LEU A 10 -17.09 18.69 16.49
CA LEU A 10 -16.45 18.08 15.32
C LEU A 10 -14.97 18.46 15.38
N ASP A 11 -14.16 17.59 15.98
CA ASP A 11 -12.71 17.74 15.96
C ASP A 11 -12.13 17.19 14.65
N GLU A 12 -10.83 17.45 14.44
CA GLU A 12 -10.14 17.03 13.22
C GLU A 12 -10.13 15.52 13.04
N ARG A 13 -9.93 14.75 14.13
CA ARG A 13 -9.94 13.28 14.07
C ARG A 13 -11.29 12.78 13.56
N ARG A 14 -12.39 13.26 14.15
CA ARG A 14 -13.74 12.85 13.78
C ARG A 14 -14.10 13.29 12.37
N ALA A 15 -13.71 14.49 11.95
CA ALA A 15 -13.91 14.96 10.58
C ALA A 15 -13.20 14.05 9.56
N ARG A 16 -11.95 13.67 9.83
CA ARG A 16 -11.17 12.77 8.96
C ARG A 16 -11.76 11.37 8.86
N VAL A 17 -12.25 10.80 9.97
CA VAL A 17 -12.96 9.51 9.97
C VAL A 17 -14.23 9.59 9.11
N LEU A 18 -15.01 10.66 9.27
CA LEU A 18 -16.23 10.86 8.48
C LEU A 18 -15.92 11.00 6.99
N LEU A 19 -14.84 11.69 6.62
CA LEU A 19 -14.35 11.75 5.25
C LEU A 19 -13.95 10.37 4.74
N ALA A 20 -13.15 9.62 5.49
CA ALA A 20 -12.72 8.26 5.11
C ALA A 20 -13.87 7.29 4.89
N ARG A 21 -14.96 7.41 5.65
CA ARG A 21 -16.18 6.61 5.48
C ARG A 21 -17.07 7.07 4.32
N SER A 22 -16.88 8.28 3.79
CA SER A 22 -17.82 8.94 2.87
C SER A 22 -17.24 9.26 1.49
N ALA A 23 -15.92 9.45 1.39
CA ALA A 23 -15.20 9.85 0.20
C ALA A 23 -13.82 9.17 0.13
N GLU A 24 -13.47 8.67 -1.05
CA GLU A 24 -12.14 8.11 -1.26
C GLU A 24 -11.08 9.23 -1.22
N PRO A 25 -9.89 8.99 -0.64
CA PRO A 25 -8.85 10.01 -0.52
C PRO A 25 -8.29 10.47 -1.86
N TYR A 26 -8.47 9.72 -2.93
CA TYR A 26 -8.04 10.08 -4.28
C TYR A 26 -9.16 10.77 -5.10
N ASP A 27 -10.24 11.22 -4.47
CA ASP A 27 -11.18 12.14 -5.10
C ASP A 27 -10.56 13.55 -5.12
N GLU A 28 -10.02 13.95 -6.27
CA GLU A 28 -9.32 15.23 -6.47
C GLU A 28 -10.17 16.44 -6.06
N LYS A 29 -11.50 16.37 -6.24
CA LYS A 29 -12.39 17.48 -5.85
C LYS A 29 -12.49 17.59 -4.34
N VAL A 30 -12.61 16.46 -3.65
CA VAL A 30 -12.67 16.45 -2.19
C VAL A 30 -11.31 16.84 -1.60
N GLN A 31 -10.20 16.38 -2.18
CA GLN A 31 -8.84 16.80 -1.79
C GLN A 31 -8.64 18.31 -1.93
N ALA A 32 -9.03 18.90 -3.06
CA ALA A 32 -8.94 20.34 -3.26
C ALA A 32 -9.78 21.13 -2.24
N LEU A 33 -10.99 20.65 -1.93
CA LEU A 33 -11.86 21.27 -0.93
C LEU A 33 -11.32 21.14 0.50
N VAL A 34 -10.70 20.01 0.86
CA VAL A 34 -10.05 19.86 2.17
C VAL A 34 -8.79 20.72 2.25
N ALA A 35 -8.04 20.89 1.16
CA ALA A 35 -6.88 21.77 1.14
C ALA A 35 -7.25 23.25 1.33
N ASP A 36 -8.41 23.67 0.81
CA ASP A 36 -8.92 25.05 0.92
C ASP A 36 -9.59 25.34 2.27
N LEU A 37 -10.49 24.46 2.71
CA LEU A 37 -11.34 24.70 3.90
C LEU A 37 -10.84 23.98 5.17
N GLY A 38 -10.02 22.94 5.01
CA GLY A 38 -9.74 21.99 6.09
C GLY A 38 -10.87 20.94 6.27
N PRO A 39 -10.56 19.82 6.92
CA PRO A 39 -11.49 18.69 7.03
C PRO A 39 -12.69 19.01 7.93
N VAL A 40 -12.49 19.77 9.01
CA VAL A 40 -13.54 20.13 9.98
C VAL A 40 -14.59 21.02 9.31
N ASP A 41 -14.17 22.09 8.64
CA ASP A 41 -15.10 23.02 8.00
C ASP A 41 -15.81 22.38 6.82
N LEU A 42 -15.11 21.60 5.98
CA LEU A 42 -15.75 20.89 4.87
C LEU A 42 -16.88 19.96 5.35
N VAL A 43 -16.62 19.13 6.36
CA VAL A 43 -17.65 18.25 6.94
C VAL A 43 -18.74 19.06 7.62
N GLY A 44 -18.38 20.12 8.34
CA GLY A 44 -19.32 21.03 8.98
C GLY A 44 -20.30 21.67 7.98
N HIS A 45 -19.80 22.12 6.84
CA HIS A 45 -20.60 22.68 5.74
C HIS A 45 -21.48 21.63 5.07
N ALA A 46 -20.95 20.42 4.85
CA ALA A 46 -21.74 19.32 4.30
C ALA A 46 -22.91 18.90 5.22
N LEU A 47 -22.71 18.93 6.55
CA LEU A 47 -23.75 18.59 7.52
C LEU A 47 -24.81 19.69 7.69
N ARG A 48 -24.41 20.97 7.61
CA ARG A 48 -25.30 22.13 7.83
C ARG A 48 -26.11 22.49 6.59
N ASP A 49 -25.40 22.76 5.49
CA ASP A 49 -25.98 23.45 4.32
C ASP A 49 -25.88 22.60 3.05
N GLY A 50 -25.09 21.51 3.09
CA GLY A 50 -24.82 20.69 1.92
C GLY A 50 -24.05 21.42 0.82
N ARG A 51 -23.42 22.57 1.12
CA ARG A 51 -22.65 23.41 0.19
C ARG A 51 -21.50 24.11 0.90
N THR A 52 -20.44 24.42 0.16
CA THR A 52 -19.32 25.25 0.64
C THR A 52 -19.70 26.74 0.67
N PRO A 53 -18.93 27.60 1.37
CA PRO A 53 -19.13 29.06 1.32
C PRO A 53 -19.06 29.64 -0.10
N GLY A 54 -18.27 29.03 -0.99
CA GLY A 54 -18.17 29.41 -2.40
C GLY A 54 -19.29 28.87 -3.29
N GLY A 55 -20.33 28.23 -2.71
CA GLY A 55 -21.49 27.72 -3.45
C GLY A 55 -21.30 26.36 -4.12
N VAL A 56 -20.13 25.72 -3.97
CA VAL A 56 -19.90 24.36 -4.48
C VAL A 56 -20.79 23.36 -3.72
N GLY A 57 -21.56 22.56 -4.47
CA GLY A 57 -22.44 21.53 -3.94
C GLY A 57 -21.68 20.37 -3.28
N LEU A 58 -22.15 19.95 -2.10
CA LEU A 58 -21.62 18.83 -1.31
C LEU A 58 -22.65 17.70 -1.17
N GLU A 59 -23.63 17.62 -2.06
CA GLU A 59 -24.81 16.75 -1.94
C GLU A 59 -24.42 15.27 -1.78
N ARG A 60 -23.40 14.81 -2.52
CA ARG A 60 -22.90 13.43 -2.43
C ARG A 60 -22.24 13.11 -1.09
N LEU A 61 -21.51 14.07 -0.53
CA LEU A 61 -20.85 13.93 0.77
C LEU A 61 -21.91 13.98 1.88
N ALA A 62 -22.77 14.99 1.85
CA ALA A 62 -23.90 15.18 2.78
C ALA A 62 -24.80 13.94 2.85
N ALA A 63 -25.09 13.29 1.72
CA ALA A 63 -25.91 12.09 1.68
C ALA A 63 -25.30 10.86 2.38
N ARG A 64 -23.96 10.82 2.55
CA ARG A 64 -23.24 9.68 3.14
C ARG A 64 -22.88 9.89 4.61
N LEU A 65 -22.70 11.15 5.02
CA LEU A 65 -22.26 11.51 6.36
C LEU A 65 -23.16 10.99 7.50
N PRO A 66 -24.51 10.99 7.43
CA PRO A 66 -25.35 10.51 8.52
C PRO A 66 -25.04 9.04 8.90
N ARG A 67 -24.91 8.16 7.90
CA ARG A 67 -24.57 6.75 8.12
C ARG A 67 -23.17 6.58 8.69
N ALA A 68 -22.22 7.39 8.24
CA ALA A 68 -20.86 7.37 8.79
C ALA A 68 -20.84 7.85 10.25
N ALA A 69 -21.65 8.86 10.60
CA ALA A 69 -21.70 9.45 11.95
C ALA A 69 -22.37 8.55 13.00
N GLU A 70 -23.15 7.56 12.57
CA GLU A 70 -23.75 6.54 13.44
C GLU A 70 -22.75 5.49 13.93
N LEU A 71 -21.60 5.34 13.25
CA LEU A 71 -20.57 4.37 13.61
C LEU A 71 -19.73 4.88 14.80
N ASP A 72 -19.64 4.06 15.83
CA ASP A 72 -18.70 4.23 16.94
C ASP A 72 -17.33 3.66 16.52
N GLU A 73 -16.49 4.52 15.92
CA GLU A 73 -15.20 4.12 15.38
C GLU A 73 -14.25 3.58 16.47
N ASP A 74 -14.33 4.09 17.70
CA ASP A 74 -13.54 3.60 18.83
C ASP A 74 -13.95 2.18 19.22
N ARG A 75 -15.26 1.88 19.21
CA ARG A 75 -15.76 0.53 19.42
C ARG A 75 -15.36 -0.40 18.28
N VAL A 76 -15.42 0.06 17.03
CA VAL A 76 -14.96 -0.72 15.87
C VAL A 76 -13.48 -1.08 16.01
N CYS A 77 -12.62 -0.10 16.29
CA CYS A 77 -11.19 -0.30 16.47
C CYS A 77 -10.89 -1.27 17.64
N ARG A 78 -11.53 -1.07 18.80
CA ARG A 78 -11.38 -1.98 19.96
C ARG A 78 -11.78 -3.41 19.63
N THR A 79 -12.88 -3.61 18.91
CA THR A 79 -13.37 -4.96 18.54
C THR A 79 -12.40 -5.68 17.62
N LEU A 80 -11.73 -4.95 16.72
CA LEU A 80 -10.78 -5.50 15.77
C LEU A 80 -9.34 -5.61 16.32
N GLY A 81 -9.08 -5.06 17.51
CA GLY A 81 -7.72 -4.86 18.00
C GLY A 81 -6.90 -3.93 17.08
N ALA A 82 -7.58 -2.99 16.44
CA ALA A 82 -6.98 -1.99 15.57
C ALA A 82 -6.82 -0.65 16.28
N ARG A 83 -5.96 0.20 15.74
CA ARG A 83 -5.76 1.61 16.09
C ARG A 83 -6.16 2.46 14.89
N LEU A 84 -6.72 3.63 15.17
CA LEU A 84 -7.01 4.64 14.17
C LEU A 84 -5.98 5.76 14.28
N LEU A 85 -5.29 6.04 13.18
CA LEU A 85 -4.31 7.12 13.09
C LEU A 85 -4.83 8.23 12.16
N VAL A 86 -4.64 9.47 12.55
CA VAL A 86 -4.85 10.66 11.70
C VAL A 86 -3.55 11.46 11.60
N PRO A 87 -3.37 12.29 10.56
CA PRO A 87 -2.26 13.23 10.51
C PRO A 87 -2.13 14.03 11.81
N GLY A 88 -0.91 14.10 12.34
CA GLY A 88 -0.60 14.73 13.63
C GLY A 88 -0.55 13.77 14.82
N ASP A 89 -1.03 12.53 14.68
CA ASP A 89 -0.81 11.50 15.70
C ASP A 89 0.67 11.12 15.80
N ALA A 90 1.14 10.76 17.00
CA ALA A 90 2.54 10.39 17.22
C ALA A 90 2.99 9.20 16.35
N GLU A 91 2.11 8.22 16.13
CA GLU A 91 2.37 7.04 15.28
C GLU A 91 2.16 7.34 13.77
N TRP A 92 1.77 8.57 13.39
CA TRP A 92 1.53 8.92 11.99
C TRP A 92 2.85 9.05 11.22
N PRO A 93 3.07 8.25 10.16
CA PRO A 93 4.29 8.34 9.37
C PRO A 93 4.24 9.59 8.48
N VAL A 94 5.05 10.59 8.81
CA VAL A 94 5.18 11.87 8.06
C VAL A 94 5.46 11.69 6.56
N ALA A 95 6.00 10.53 6.16
CA ALA A 95 6.23 10.20 4.76
C ALA A 95 4.93 10.13 3.93
N LEU A 96 3.78 9.87 4.55
CA LEU A 96 2.48 9.86 3.88
C LEU A 96 1.98 11.26 3.52
N ASP A 97 2.46 12.30 4.21
CA ASP A 97 2.05 13.68 3.95
C ASP A 97 2.64 14.21 2.63
N ALA A 98 3.68 13.54 2.10
CA ALA A 98 4.28 13.85 0.80
C ALA A 98 3.46 13.32 -0.39
N LEU A 99 2.42 12.52 -0.15
CA LEU A 99 1.54 12.01 -1.20
C LEU A 99 0.69 13.14 -1.78
N GLY A 100 0.52 13.17 -3.11
CA GLY A 100 -0.37 14.14 -3.76
C GLY A 100 -1.82 14.07 -3.29
N ALA A 101 -2.24 12.90 -2.80
CA ALA A 101 -3.51 12.69 -2.11
C ALA A 101 -3.21 11.89 -0.83
N PRO A 102 -2.95 12.55 0.32
CA PRO A 102 -2.67 11.85 1.57
C PRO A 102 -3.94 11.14 2.09
N PRO A 103 -3.80 10.00 2.79
CA PRO A 103 -4.95 9.33 3.39
C PRO A 103 -5.64 10.23 4.43
N TRP A 104 -6.98 10.20 4.48
CA TRP A 104 -7.73 10.95 5.49
C TRP A 104 -7.37 10.50 6.91
N CYS A 105 -7.28 9.18 7.09
CA CYS A 105 -6.86 8.47 8.27
C CYS A 105 -6.38 7.06 7.87
N LEU A 106 -5.77 6.33 8.80
CA LEU A 106 -5.39 4.93 8.63
C LEU A 106 -5.94 4.07 9.75
N TRP A 107 -6.47 2.91 9.40
CA TRP A 107 -6.68 1.82 10.34
C TRP A 107 -5.45 0.93 10.33
N VAL A 108 -4.91 0.66 11.52
CA VAL A 108 -3.67 -0.09 11.72
C VAL A 108 -3.92 -1.22 12.71
N ARG A 109 -3.42 -2.42 12.43
CA ARG A 109 -3.60 -3.60 13.29
C ARG A 109 -2.30 -4.39 13.38
N GLY A 110 -1.82 -4.58 14.60
CA GLY A 110 -0.61 -5.35 14.89
C GLY A 110 0.29 -4.68 15.94
N PRO A 111 1.30 -5.40 16.45
CA PRO A 111 2.15 -4.91 17.53
C PRO A 111 3.16 -3.82 17.13
N LEU A 112 3.53 -3.71 15.85
CA LEU A 112 4.50 -2.69 15.42
C LEU A 112 3.89 -1.29 15.45
N ALA A 113 4.71 -0.29 15.75
CA ALA A 113 4.37 1.13 15.62
C ALA A 113 4.68 1.60 14.19
N LEU A 114 3.71 2.25 13.54
CA LEU A 114 3.83 2.61 12.12
C LEU A 114 4.90 3.68 11.83
N ASP A 115 5.15 4.60 12.77
CA ASP A 115 6.16 5.65 12.68
C ASP A 115 7.61 5.10 12.66
N GLU A 116 7.83 3.93 13.28
CA GLU A 116 9.14 3.25 13.31
C GLU A 116 9.51 2.56 11.99
N VAL A 117 8.57 2.45 11.04
CA VAL A 117 8.80 1.73 9.77
C VAL A 117 9.69 2.53 8.82
N GLY A 118 9.58 3.87 8.81
CA GLY A 118 9.99 4.71 7.69
C GLY A 118 11.46 4.62 7.26
N GLU A 119 12.41 4.82 8.18
CA GLU A 119 13.82 5.00 7.77
C GLU A 119 14.54 3.69 7.44
N ARG A 120 14.08 2.56 7.99
CA ARG A 120 14.68 1.24 7.79
C ARG A 120 13.68 0.27 7.18
N SER A 121 13.08 0.65 6.05
CA SER A 121 12.10 -0.17 5.34
C SER A 121 12.39 -0.29 3.86
N VAL A 122 12.02 -1.44 3.29
CA VAL A 122 12.10 -1.69 1.85
C VAL A 122 10.77 -2.23 1.36
N ALA A 123 10.21 -1.58 0.35
CA ALA A 123 9.06 -2.10 -0.37
C ALA A 123 9.51 -3.22 -1.30
N VAL A 124 9.00 -4.42 -1.14
CA VAL A 124 9.27 -5.57 -2.04
C VAL A 124 7.99 -5.91 -2.77
N VAL A 125 7.95 -5.61 -4.06
CA VAL A 125 6.73 -5.71 -4.88
C VAL A 125 6.99 -6.45 -6.17
N GLY A 126 5.95 -7.07 -6.73
CA GLY A 126 6.07 -7.68 -8.04
C GLY A 126 4.80 -8.35 -8.56
N ALA A 127 5.02 -9.35 -9.42
CA ALA A 127 3.98 -10.05 -10.13
C ALA A 127 3.11 -10.90 -9.20
N ARG A 128 1.80 -10.89 -9.45
CA ARG A 128 0.85 -11.78 -8.78
C ARG A 128 0.95 -13.23 -9.28
N ALA A 129 1.17 -13.39 -10.58
CA ALA A 129 1.52 -14.65 -11.22
C ALA A 129 3.04 -14.68 -11.40
N SER A 130 3.77 -14.76 -10.28
CA SER A 130 5.23 -14.83 -10.27
C SER A 130 5.75 -16.16 -10.79
N THR A 131 6.96 -16.14 -11.32
CA THR A 131 7.69 -17.37 -11.66
C THR A 131 8.39 -17.94 -10.42
N ALA A 132 8.82 -19.20 -10.50
CA ALA A 132 9.64 -19.81 -9.45
C ALA A 132 10.92 -19.00 -9.17
N TYR A 133 11.52 -18.42 -10.22
CA TYR A 133 12.66 -17.52 -10.10
C TYR A 133 12.30 -16.27 -9.29
N GLY A 134 11.21 -15.58 -9.64
CA GLY A 134 10.76 -14.38 -8.93
C GLY A 134 10.46 -14.67 -7.47
N GLU A 135 9.80 -15.78 -7.16
CA GLU A 135 9.54 -16.19 -5.78
C GLU A 135 10.82 -16.49 -5.00
N GLU A 136 11.78 -17.23 -5.58
CA GLU A 136 13.06 -17.50 -4.92
C GLU A 136 13.80 -16.19 -4.61
N VAL A 137 13.86 -15.26 -5.58
CA VAL A 137 14.52 -13.97 -5.36
C VAL A 137 13.80 -13.16 -4.29
N ALA A 138 12.47 -13.08 -4.33
CA ALA A 138 11.68 -12.36 -3.33
C ALA A 138 11.92 -12.91 -1.92
N VAL A 139 11.96 -14.24 -1.77
CA VAL A 139 12.25 -14.91 -0.50
C VAL A 139 13.65 -14.55 -0.02
N ARG A 140 14.68 -14.74 -0.84
CA ARG A 140 16.07 -14.49 -0.46
C ARG A 140 16.32 -13.03 -0.11
N LEU A 141 15.75 -12.11 -0.89
CA LEU A 141 15.85 -10.67 -0.68
C LEU A 141 15.20 -10.27 0.64
N SER A 142 13.95 -10.69 0.86
CA SER A 142 13.15 -10.28 2.01
C SER A 142 13.66 -10.89 3.31
N PHE A 143 14.10 -12.15 3.28
CA PHE A 143 14.77 -12.80 4.42
C PHE A 143 16.04 -12.03 4.80
N ALA A 144 16.90 -11.72 3.82
CA ALA A 144 18.15 -11.01 4.06
C ALA A 144 17.95 -9.57 4.55
N LEU A 145 16.88 -8.89 4.11
CA LEU A 145 16.47 -7.58 4.62
C LEU A 145 16.03 -7.66 6.07
N ALA A 146 15.13 -8.60 6.37
CA ALA A 146 14.61 -8.85 7.71
C ALA A 146 15.73 -9.19 8.71
N GLU A 147 16.67 -10.07 8.36
CA GLU A 147 17.85 -10.39 9.19
C GLU A 147 18.72 -9.17 9.50
N ARG A 148 18.70 -8.15 8.62
CA ARG A 148 19.44 -6.89 8.79
C ARG A 148 18.61 -5.82 9.50
N GLY A 149 17.45 -6.18 10.04
CA GLY A 149 16.54 -5.25 10.72
C GLY A 149 15.90 -4.22 9.79
N PHE A 150 15.72 -4.55 8.50
CA PHE A 150 14.86 -3.77 7.62
C PHE A 150 13.44 -4.31 7.65
N THR A 151 12.47 -3.41 7.73
CA THR A 151 11.06 -3.72 7.62
C THR A 151 10.67 -3.97 6.17
N VAL A 152 10.13 -5.15 5.89
CA VAL A 152 9.62 -5.48 4.55
C VAL A 152 8.20 -4.96 4.42
N VAL A 153 7.99 -3.98 3.54
CA VAL A 153 6.68 -3.40 3.23
C VAL A 153 6.15 -4.01 1.94
N SER A 154 4.93 -4.51 1.93
CA SER A 154 4.32 -5.02 0.70
C SER A 154 2.80 -5.03 0.81
N GLY A 155 2.14 -5.66 -0.17
CA GLY A 155 0.70 -5.60 -0.33
C GLY A 155 -0.07 -6.87 0.06
N ALA A 156 0.59 -7.89 0.59
CA ALA A 156 0.01 -9.22 0.86
C ALA A 156 -0.75 -9.87 -0.32
N ALA A 157 -0.49 -9.43 -1.56
CA ALA A 157 -1.07 -10.03 -2.74
C ALA A 157 -0.49 -11.44 -3.02
N TYR A 158 -1.02 -12.11 -4.05
CA TYR A 158 -0.41 -13.31 -4.59
C TYR A 158 1.02 -13.06 -5.09
N GLY A 159 1.78 -14.15 -5.24
CA GLY A 159 3.12 -14.15 -5.81
C GLY A 159 4.14 -13.43 -4.94
N ILE A 160 4.85 -12.46 -5.52
CA ILE A 160 5.99 -11.77 -4.90
C ILE A 160 5.65 -11.18 -3.52
N ASP A 161 4.52 -10.48 -3.39
CA ASP A 161 4.12 -9.87 -2.12
C ASP A 161 3.99 -10.92 -0.99
N GLY A 162 3.30 -12.02 -1.28
CA GLY A 162 3.13 -13.11 -0.33
C GLY A 162 4.44 -13.82 0.02
N ALA A 163 5.31 -14.03 -0.97
CA ALA A 163 6.64 -14.61 -0.77
C ALA A 163 7.52 -13.71 0.11
N ALA A 164 7.49 -12.40 -0.10
CA ALA A 164 8.24 -11.42 0.67
C ALA A 164 7.84 -11.41 2.15
N HIS A 165 6.54 -11.36 2.44
CA HIS A 165 6.04 -11.42 3.82
C HIS A 165 6.37 -12.73 4.53
N ARG A 166 6.18 -13.87 3.86
CA ARG A 166 6.53 -15.19 4.43
C ARG A 166 8.01 -15.27 4.80
N ALA A 167 8.88 -14.77 3.93
CA ALA A 167 10.31 -14.74 4.17
C ALA A 167 10.69 -13.80 5.33
N ALA A 168 10.11 -12.61 5.40
CA ALA A 168 10.34 -11.68 6.51
C ALA A 168 9.92 -12.28 7.86
N LEU A 169 8.73 -12.89 7.91
CA LEU A 169 8.22 -13.59 9.09
C LEU A 169 9.04 -14.83 9.47
N SER A 170 9.67 -15.49 8.50
CA SER A 170 10.54 -16.65 8.74
C SER A 170 11.91 -16.25 9.29
N ALA A 171 12.33 -15.01 9.06
CA ALA A 171 13.53 -14.41 9.63
C ALA A 171 13.26 -13.75 11.00
N ASP A 172 12.03 -13.89 11.54
CA ASP A 172 11.55 -13.17 12.73
C ASP A 172 11.74 -11.64 12.63
N GLY A 173 11.72 -11.09 11.41
CA GLY A 173 11.90 -9.66 11.16
C GLY A 173 10.58 -8.91 10.94
N PRO A 174 10.63 -7.56 11.00
CA PRO A 174 9.44 -6.74 10.88
C PRO A 174 8.88 -6.74 9.45
N THR A 175 7.56 -6.78 9.33
CA THR A 175 6.87 -6.68 8.04
C THR A 175 5.54 -5.95 8.14
N VAL A 176 5.22 -5.17 7.11
CA VAL A 176 4.03 -4.33 7.04
C VAL A 176 3.26 -4.59 5.76
N ALA A 177 1.99 -4.97 5.87
CA ALA A 177 1.10 -5.14 4.73
C ALA A 177 0.09 -3.98 4.64
N ALA A 178 0.16 -3.23 3.54
CA ALA A 178 -0.89 -2.29 3.17
C ALA A 178 -2.01 -3.02 2.43
N LEU A 179 -3.25 -2.95 2.89
CA LEU A 179 -4.38 -3.70 2.32
C LEU A 179 -5.26 -2.81 1.44
N ALA A 180 -5.86 -3.40 0.40
CA ALA A 180 -6.78 -2.70 -0.51
C ALA A 180 -8.24 -2.73 -0.04
N GLY A 181 -8.53 -3.51 1.01
CA GLY A 181 -9.80 -3.52 1.75
C GLY A 181 -9.56 -3.13 3.21
N GLY A 182 -10.58 -3.22 4.05
CA GLY A 182 -10.43 -3.00 5.49
C GLY A 182 -9.41 -3.96 6.12
N VAL A 183 -8.81 -3.56 7.25
CA VAL A 183 -7.83 -4.39 8.00
C VAL A 183 -8.41 -5.71 8.54
N ASP A 184 -9.73 -5.85 8.48
CA ASP A 184 -10.54 -7.00 8.86
C ASP A 184 -11.02 -7.84 7.66
N VAL A 185 -10.76 -7.39 6.42
CA VAL A 185 -11.20 -8.06 5.19
C VAL A 185 -10.00 -8.63 4.44
N PRO A 186 -9.56 -9.87 4.75
CA PRO A 186 -8.39 -10.46 4.11
C PRO A 186 -8.63 -10.67 2.62
N TYR A 187 -7.72 -10.13 1.80
CA TYR A 187 -7.69 -10.37 0.36
C TYR A 187 -6.25 -10.45 -0.15
N PRO A 188 -5.92 -11.47 -0.97
CA PRO A 188 -6.78 -12.55 -1.41
C PRO A 188 -7.09 -13.55 -0.29
N ARG A 189 -8.24 -14.26 -0.37
CA ARG A 189 -8.66 -15.24 0.65
C ARG A 189 -7.63 -16.35 0.87
N ALA A 190 -6.93 -16.77 -0.18
CA ALA A 190 -5.87 -17.77 -0.07
C ALA A 190 -4.67 -17.32 0.78
N ASN A 191 -4.48 -16.02 0.98
CA ASN A 191 -3.48 -15.47 1.89
C ASN A 191 -4.06 -15.09 3.26
N ALA A 192 -5.27 -15.51 3.61
CA ALA A 192 -5.90 -15.12 4.88
C ALA A 192 -5.04 -15.49 6.10
N ASP A 193 -4.46 -16.69 6.12
CA ASP A 193 -3.58 -17.13 7.22
C ASP A 193 -2.29 -16.30 7.28
N LEU A 194 -1.71 -15.98 6.12
CA LEU A 194 -0.53 -15.11 6.04
C LEU A 194 -0.86 -13.70 6.58
N ILE A 195 -1.98 -13.12 6.15
CA ILE A 195 -2.45 -11.80 6.61
C ILE A 195 -2.69 -11.82 8.12
N ALA A 196 -3.29 -12.88 8.66
CA ALA A 196 -3.48 -13.05 10.09
C ALA A 196 -2.13 -13.12 10.84
N GLN A 197 -1.14 -13.85 10.31
CA GLN A 197 0.20 -13.92 10.89
C GLN A 197 0.92 -12.57 10.86
N ILE A 198 0.78 -11.79 9.79
CA ILE A 198 1.29 -10.41 9.72
C ILE A 198 0.60 -9.55 10.78
N GLY A 199 -0.72 -9.64 10.94
CA GLY A 199 -1.44 -8.90 11.98
C GLY A 199 -1.06 -9.29 13.41
N ALA A 200 -0.53 -10.49 13.62
CA ALA A 200 -0.10 -10.95 14.94
C ALA A 200 1.34 -10.55 15.29
N ARG A 201 2.24 -10.51 14.30
CA ARG A 201 3.70 -10.32 14.53
C ARG A 201 4.29 -9.07 13.87
N GLY A 202 3.60 -8.51 12.89
CA GLY A 202 4.00 -7.35 12.10
C GLY A 202 2.94 -6.25 12.17
N LEU A 203 2.56 -5.71 11.01
CA LEU A 203 1.56 -4.66 10.93
C LEU A 203 0.68 -4.81 9.68
N LEU A 204 -0.62 -4.66 9.86
CA LEU A 204 -1.58 -4.44 8.79
C LEU A 204 -1.99 -2.97 8.81
N LEU A 205 -2.09 -2.34 7.65
CA LEU A 205 -2.67 -1.00 7.54
C LEU A 205 -3.61 -0.90 6.35
N SER A 206 -4.60 -0.02 6.47
CA SER A 206 -5.50 0.31 5.37
C SER A 206 -6.05 1.72 5.52
N GLU A 207 -6.21 2.41 4.39
CA GLU A 207 -7.02 3.62 4.29
C GLU A 207 -8.49 3.34 3.95
N THR A 208 -8.80 2.08 3.61
CA THR A 208 -10.17 1.63 3.42
C THR A 208 -10.77 1.33 4.79
N PRO A 209 -11.97 1.86 5.10
CA PRO A 209 -12.59 1.64 6.39
C PRO A 209 -12.86 0.15 6.68
N PRO A 210 -12.88 -0.27 7.97
CA PRO A 210 -13.27 -1.62 8.37
C PRO A 210 -14.57 -2.08 7.73
N GLY A 211 -14.59 -3.34 7.28
CA GLY A 211 -15.64 -3.94 6.47
C GLY A 211 -15.60 -3.57 4.98
N GLY A 212 -14.73 -2.64 4.58
CA GLY A 212 -14.61 -2.18 3.20
C GLY A 212 -14.04 -3.26 2.27
N ALA A 213 -14.79 -3.58 1.21
CA ALA A 213 -14.37 -4.58 0.23
C ALA A 213 -13.19 -4.10 -0.64
N PRO A 214 -12.29 -5.01 -1.04
CA PRO A 214 -11.25 -4.70 -2.03
C PRO A 214 -11.90 -4.34 -3.37
N ALA A 215 -11.40 -3.30 -4.04
CA ALA A 215 -11.86 -2.87 -5.35
C ALA A 215 -10.68 -2.56 -6.27
N ARG A 216 -10.88 -2.64 -7.59
CA ARG A 216 -9.81 -2.41 -8.59
C ARG A 216 -9.06 -1.10 -8.35
N MET A 217 -9.77 -0.01 -8.10
CA MET A 217 -9.16 1.30 -7.85
C MET A 217 -8.37 1.33 -6.53
N ARG A 218 -8.88 0.69 -5.48
CA ARG A 218 -8.22 0.62 -4.17
C ARG A 218 -6.89 -0.14 -4.21
N PHE A 219 -6.69 -1.07 -5.14
CA PHE A 219 -5.36 -1.67 -5.34
C PHE A 219 -4.32 -0.68 -5.85
N LEU A 220 -4.72 0.23 -6.75
CA LEU A 220 -3.82 1.27 -7.26
C LEU A 220 -3.56 2.32 -6.19
N ALA A 221 -4.62 2.76 -5.50
CA ALA A 221 -4.51 3.71 -4.40
C ALA A 221 -3.61 3.17 -3.28
N ARG A 222 -3.80 1.92 -2.86
CA ARG A 222 -2.96 1.25 -1.85
C ARG A 222 -1.46 1.30 -2.20
N ASN A 223 -1.10 1.15 -3.48
CA ASN A 223 0.30 1.08 -3.88
C ASN A 223 1.08 2.36 -3.57
N ARG A 224 0.42 3.53 -3.52
CA ARG A 224 1.07 4.78 -3.10
C ARG A 224 1.48 4.74 -1.63
N LEU A 225 0.69 4.07 -0.79
CA LEU A 225 1.03 3.88 0.64
C LEU A 225 2.27 3.01 0.78
N ILE A 226 2.37 1.91 0.01
CA ILE A 226 3.57 1.04 0.02
C ILE A 226 4.81 1.85 -0.37
N ALA A 227 4.73 2.64 -1.44
CA ALA A 227 5.84 3.44 -1.93
C ALA A 227 6.26 4.53 -0.93
N ALA A 228 5.29 5.20 -0.30
CA ALA A 228 5.56 6.27 0.65
C ALA A 228 6.13 5.79 1.99
N LEU A 229 5.65 4.65 2.48
CA LEU A 229 6.12 4.08 3.76
C LEU A 229 7.54 3.52 3.68
N ALA A 230 8.00 3.14 2.50
CA ALA A 230 9.33 2.56 2.31
C ALA A 230 10.40 3.61 1.97
N ALA A 231 11.58 3.49 2.57
CA ALA A 231 12.73 4.31 2.16
C ALA A 231 13.20 4.01 0.72
N GLY A 232 12.81 2.86 0.17
CA GLY A 232 12.99 2.53 -1.24
C GLY A 232 12.26 1.25 -1.64
N THR A 233 12.11 1.04 -2.94
CA THR A 233 11.29 -0.01 -3.55
C THR A 233 12.15 -0.92 -4.43
N VAL A 234 11.98 -2.24 -4.28
CA VAL A 234 12.54 -3.26 -5.15
C VAL A 234 11.41 -3.94 -5.92
N VAL A 235 11.46 -3.83 -7.25
CA VAL A 235 10.56 -4.55 -8.17
C VAL A 235 11.22 -5.88 -8.52
N VAL A 236 10.67 -7.00 -8.04
CA VAL A 236 11.29 -8.33 -8.24
C VAL A 236 10.92 -8.93 -9.58
N GLU A 237 9.64 -8.92 -9.92
CA GLU A 237 9.13 -9.35 -11.22
C GLU A 237 7.97 -8.45 -11.61
N ALA A 238 7.91 -8.01 -12.86
CA ALA A 238 6.83 -7.20 -13.36
C ALA A 238 6.73 -7.35 -14.88
N GLY A 239 5.55 -7.71 -15.38
CA GLY A 239 5.21 -7.46 -16.78
C GLY A 239 5.02 -5.96 -17.05
N LEU A 240 4.99 -5.56 -18.32
CA LEU A 240 4.88 -4.16 -18.75
C LEU A 240 3.65 -3.42 -18.18
N ARG A 241 2.55 -4.14 -17.96
CA ARG A 241 1.29 -3.62 -17.39
C ARG A 241 1.04 -4.07 -15.94
N SER A 242 2.09 -4.45 -15.22
CA SER A 242 1.99 -4.91 -13.83
C SER A 242 1.67 -3.77 -12.87
N GLY A 243 0.83 -4.05 -11.86
CA GLY A 243 0.55 -3.12 -10.77
C GLY A 243 1.80 -2.73 -9.96
N ALA A 244 2.83 -3.58 -9.91
CA ALA A 244 4.10 -3.29 -9.24
C ALA A 244 4.82 -2.07 -9.85
N ARG A 245 4.65 -1.82 -11.15
CA ARG A 245 5.19 -0.62 -11.81
C ARG A 245 4.52 0.66 -11.33
N SER A 246 3.26 0.58 -10.89
CA SER A 246 2.59 1.73 -10.26
C SER A 246 3.27 2.10 -8.94
N THR A 247 3.67 1.12 -8.13
CA THR A 247 4.44 1.38 -6.90
C THR A 247 5.79 2.00 -7.22
N ALA A 248 6.48 1.49 -8.25
CA ALA A 248 7.77 2.03 -8.69
C ALA A 248 7.66 3.47 -9.23
N ARG A 249 6.58 3.81 -9.94
CA ARG A 249 6.32 5.18 -10.38
C ARG A 249 6.12 6.10 -9.18
N GLU A 250 5.23 5.74 -8.26
CA GLU A 250 4.96 6.54 -7.07
C GLU A 250 6.19 6.74 -6.19
N ALA A 251 7.03 5.71 -6.05
CA ALA A 251 8.30 5.83 -5.35
C ALA A 251 9.21 6.89 -6.01
N ARG A 252 9.28 6.97 -7.35
CA ARG A 252 10.06 8.00 -8.05
C ARG A 252 9.47 9.40 -7.86
N GLU A 253 8.15 9.53 -7.96
CA GLU A 253 7.46 10.81 -7.76
C GLU A 253 7.71 11.36 -6.35
N LEU A 254 7.83 10.47 -5.35
CA LEU A 254 8.20 10.81 -3.97
C LEU A 254 9.72 10.97 -3.75
N GLY A 255 10.54 10.87 -4.79
CA GLY A 255 12.01 10.96 -4.69
C GLY A 255 12.67 9.80 -3.94
N ARG A 256 12.00 8.65 -3.84
CA ARG A 256 12.50 7.43 -3.18
C ARG A 256 13.32 6.57 -4.14
N HIS A 257 14.21 5.77 -3.57
CA HIS A 257 15.01 4.84 -4.37
C HIS A 257 14.14 3.75 -5.01
N VAL A 258 14.36 3.49 -6.29
CA VAL A 258 13.73 2.37 -7.00
C VAL A 258 14.83 1.49 -7.57
N MET A 259 14.74 0.20 -7.29
CA MET A 259 15.57 -0.86 -7.87
C MET A 259 14.68 -1.88 -8.55
N ALA A 260 15.26 -2.61 -9.49
CA ALA A 260 14.60 -3.74 -10.11
C ALA A 260 15.53 -4.95 -10.21
N VAL A 261 14.97 -6.13 -10.07
CA VAL A 261 15.69 -7.39 -10.21
C VAL A 261 15.79 -7.72 -11.70
N PRO A 262 16.99 -7.96 -12.24
CA PRO A 262 17.13 -8.45 -13.60
C PRO A 262 16.61 -9.89 -13.69
N GLY A 263 15.92 -10.20 -14.78
CA GLY A 263 15.51 -11.57 -15.11
C GLY A 263 15.77 -11.89 -16.58
N PRO A 264 15.45 -13.12 -17.03
CA PRO A 264 15.67 -13.56 -18.39
C PRO A 264 15.02 -12.62 -19.42
N VAL A 265 15.76 -12.21 -20.45
CA VAL A 265 15.24 -11.33 -21.52
C VAL A 265 14.11 -11.96 -22.33
N THR A 266 14.00 -13.30 -22.30
CA THR A 266 12.92 -14.07 -22.91
C THR A 266 11.66 -14.13 -22.04
N SER A 267 11.73 -13.71 -20.77
CA SER A 267 10.58 -13.75 -19.86
C SER A 267 9.78 -12.45 -19.94
N VAL A 268 8.52 -12.58 -20.34
CA VAL A 268 7.55 -11.46 -20.32
C VAL A 268 7.34 -10.88 -18.91
N MET A 269 7.62 -11.68 -17.88
CA MET A 269 7.52 -11.28 -16.47
C MET A 269 8.71 -10.44 -15.99
N SER A 270 9.79 -10.38 -16.77
CA SER A 270 10.96 -9.53 -16.50
C SER A 270 10.93 -8.22 -17.28
N ALA A 271 10.09 -8.09 -18.32
CA ALA A 271 10.07 -6.93 -19.21
C ALA A 271 9.85 -5.60 -18.49
N GLY A 272 8.95 -5.55 -17.50
CA GLY A 272 8.76 -4.37 -16.66
C GLY A 272 10.00 -4.03 -15.84
N CYS A 273 10.65 -5.01 -15.23
CA CYS A 273 11.92 -4.80 -14.52
C CYS A 273 13.00 -4.25 -15.45
N HIS A 274 13.09 -4.72 -16.70
CA HIS A 274 14.03 -4.18 -17.69
C HIS A 274 13.71 -2.74 -18.06
N GLU A 275 12.43 -2.35 -18.18
CA GLU A 275 12.06 -0.94 -18.36
C GLU A 275 12.44 -0.10 -17.14
N GLU A 276 12.26 -0.60 -15.92
CA GLU A 276 12.69 0.12 -14.72
C GLU A 276 14.21 0.34 -14.72
N ILE A 277 15.00 -0.67 -15.08
CA ILE A 277 16.46 -0.58 -15.20
C ILE A 277 16.86 0.41 -16.31
N ARG A 278 16.20 0.36 -17.46
CA ARG A 278 16.43 1.30 -18.57
C ARG A 278 16.11 2.75 -18.16
N ALA A 279 15.09 2.95 -17.33
CA ALA A 279 14.73 4.24 -16.76
C ALA A 279 15.69 4.70 -15.62
N GLY A 280 16.81 4.02 -15.42
CA GLY A 280 17.85 4.39 -14.46
C GLY A 280 17.71 3.76 -13.07
N ALA A 281 16.76 2.83 -12.85
CA ALA A 281 16.73 2.07 -11.61
C ALA A 281 17.98 1.18 -11.52
N PRO A 282 18.76 1.24 -10.43
CA PRO A 282 19.87 0.31 -10.25
C PRO A 282 19.34 -1.12 -10.24
N SER A 283 20.08 -2.03 -10.88
CA SER A 283 19.82 -3.45 -10.70
C SER A 283 20.07 -3.82 -9.23
N SER A 284 19.16 -4.57 -8.62
CA SER A 284 19.30 -4.93 -7.21
C SER A 284 20.64 -5.67 -6.97
N PRO A 285 21.41 -5.30 -5.93
CA PRO A 285 22.74 -5.87 -5.74
C PRO A 285 22.68 -7.36 -5.39
N THR A 286 23.45 -8.17 -6.12
CA THR A 286 23.76 -9.54 -5.74
C THR A 286 24.66 -9.55 -4.49
N ARG A 287 24.08 -9.93 -3.34
CA ARG A 287 24.70 -10.36 -2.06
C ARG A 287 25.76 -9.48 -1.37
N ARG A 288 26.46 -8.55 -2.02
CA ARG A 288 27.71 -7.96 -1.49
C ARG A 288 27.69 -6.46 -1.17
N ARG A 289 26.68 -5.71 -1.61
CA ARG A 289 26.60 -4.27 -1.28
C ARG A 289 25.15 -3.79 -1.40
N TRP A 290 24.39 -3.94 -0.32
CA TRP A 290 23.20 -3.10 -0.17
C TRP A 290 23.69 -1.64 -0.13
N PRO A 291 23.03 -0.71 -0.83
CA PRO A 291 23.43 0.68 -0.75
C PRO A 291 23.34 1.09 0.72
N SER A 292 24.36 1.78 1.24
CA SER A 292 24.22 2.44 2.53
C SER A 292 23.14 3.50 2.35
N TRP A 293 21.91 3.18 2.76
CA TRP A 293 20.84 4.16 2.86
C TRP A 293 21.17 4.99 4.10
N SER A 294 22.21 5.81 3.99
CA SER A 294 22.36 6.95 4.88
C SER A 294 21.17 7.84 4.60
N ALA A 295 20.40 8.16 5.65
CA ALA A 295 19.27 9.09 5.62
C ALA A 295 19.71 10.40 4.94
N GLY A 296 19.52 10.43 3.61
CA GLY A 296 19.85 11.57 2.79
C GLY A 296 18.71 12.55 2.94
N SER A 297 18.99 13.64 3.66
CA SER A 297 18.24 14.89 3.72
C SER A 297 17.14 15.00 2.67
N VAL A 298 15.89 14.96 3.15
CA VAL A 298 14.73 15.44 2.40
C VAL A 298 15.10 16.76 1.74
N PRO A 299 14.92 16.94 0.42
CA PRO A 299 15.14 18.23 -0.20
C PRO A 299 14.16 19.21 0.44
N THR A 300 14.67 20.13 1.25
CA THR A 300 13.87 21.27 1.71
C THR A 300 13.40 22.03 0.48
N SER A 301 12.08 22.05 0.29
CA SER A 301 11.39 22.86 -0.72
C SER A 301 11.98 24.28 -0.80
N PRO A 302 12.12 24.86 -2.01
CA PRO A 302 12.57 26.25 -2.13
C PRO A 302 11.54 27.15 -1.44
N ARG A 303 11.96 27.79 -0.35
CA ARG A 303 11.18 28.84 0.32
C ARG A 303 10.80 29.87 -0.74
N SER A 304 9.50 29.98 -1.00
CA SER A 304 8.95 31.08 -1.77
C SER A 304 9.28 32.39 -1.06
N SER A 305 10.06 33.20 -1.76
CA SER A 305 10.31 34.60 -1.45
C SER A 305 9.00 35.39 -1.63
N ALA A 306 8.20 35.45 -0.57
CA ALA A 306 7.15 36.45 -0.43
C ALA A 306 7.39 37.25 0.85
N ALA A 307 8.44 38.08 0.81
CA ALA A 307 8.52 39.24 1.69
C ALA A 307 7.36 40.18 1.32
N ARG A 308 6.31 40.19 2.16
CA ARG A 308 5.40 41.34 2.24
C ARG A 308 5.33 41.80 3.68
N SER A 309 5.76 43.04 3.84
CA SER A 309 5.88 43.80 5.08
C SER A 309 4.57 43.85 5.86
N CYS A 310 4.56 43.32 7.08
CA CYS A 310 3.64 43.76 8.11
C CYS A 310 4.40 44.64 9.11
N ARG A 311 3.97 45.89 9.16
CA ARG A 311 4.55 46.97 9.96
C ARG A 311 4.45 46.64 11.45
N ARG A 312 5.52 47.02 12.14
CA ARG A 312 5.65 47.17 13.59
C ARG A 312 4.37 47.71 14.25
N THR A 313 3.85 46.97 15.22
CA THR A 313 3.22 47.59 16.40
C THR A 313 3.78 46.93 17.64
N ARG A 314 4.19 47.78 18.59
CA ARG A 314 4.92 47.47 19.82
C ARG A 314 4.04 46.66 20.78
N CYS A 315 4.62 45.63 21.42
CA CYS A 315 4.14 45.13 22.72
C CYS A 315 4.99 45.78 23.83
N PRO A 316 4.40 46.23 24.94
CA PRO A 316 5.15 46.68 26.09
C PRO A 316 5.57 45.50 26.97
N THR A 317 6.69 45.74 27.63
CA THR A 317 7.36 44.98 28.70
C THR A 317 6.50 44.73 29.93
N SER A 318 6.69 43.58 30.60
CA SER A 318 6.94 43.52 32.06
C SER A 318 7.37 42.12 32.54
N SER A 319 8.52 42.10 33.25
CA SER A 319 8.94 41.31 34.43
C SER A 319 8.54 39.82 34.55
N ALA A 320 9.45 38.85 34.58
CA ALA A 320 10.50 38.53 35.58
C ALA A 320 9.99 37.96 36.93
N VAL A 321 10.42 36.73 37.25
CA VAL A 321 10.67 36.03 38.56
C VAL A 321 10.77 34.52 38.21
N SER A 322 11.96 33.92 38.00
CA SER A 322 12.97 33.38 38.94
C SER A 322 12.59 32.11 39.72
N GLY A 323 13.46 31.08 39.66
CA GLY A 323 13.49 29.88 40.51
C GLY A 323 13.63 28.59 39.68
N SER A 324 14.82 28.09 39.31
CA SER A 324 15.86 27.43 40.13
C SER A 324 15.36 26.15 40.82
N GLY A 325 15.86 24.99 40.36
CA GLY A 325 15.63 23.70 41.02
C GLY A 325 16.28 22.52 40.30
N CYS A 326 17.59 22.34 40.50
CA CYS A 326 18.31 21.09 40.22
C CYS A 326 17.88 20.00 41.22
N GLY A 327 17.73 18.76 40.74
CA GLY A 327 17.59 17.57 41.59
C GLY A 327 17.96 16.31 40.82
N ARG A 328 19.10 15.72 41.16
CA ARG A 328 19.63 14.45 40.61
C ARG A 328 19.00 13.24 41.30
N ALA A 329 19.09 12.12 40.59
CA ALA A 329 19.33 10.74 41.05
C ALA A 329 18.23 10.02 41.85
N ALA A 330 17.83 8.84 41.38
CA ALA A 330 18.44 7.58 41.81
C ALA A 330 17.87 6.38 41.04
N ALA A 331 18.76 5.44 40.73
CA ALA A 331 18.46 4.13 40.20
C ALA A 331 17.95 3.18 41.30
N SER A 332 17.14 2.20 40.92
CA SER A 332 17.05 0.94 41.66
C SER A 332 16.78 -0.22 40.70
N THR A 333 17.82 -0.99 40.50
CA THR A 333 17.84 -2.36 39.97
C THR A 333 17.29 -3.31 41.04
N SER A 334 16.43 -4.25 40.68
CA SER A 334 16.35 -5.53 41.39
C SER A 334 15.89 -6.65 40.47
N THR A 335 16.70 -7.69 40.50
CA THR A 335 16.75 -8.88 39.67
C THR A 335 15.87 -10.00 40.24
N SER A 336 15.59 -11.00 39.38
CA SER A 336 15.33 -12.42 39.70
C SER A 336 13.92 -12.76 40.22
N SER A 337 13.30 -13.92 39.97
CA SER A 337 13.52 -15.08 39.09
C SER A 337 12.42 -16.12 39.42
N SER A 338 11.90 -16.84 38.41
CA SER A 338 11.62 -18.30 38.39
C SER A 338 10.42 -18.60 37.47
N CYS A 339 10.63 -19.20 36.29
CA CYS A 339 10.64 -20.66 36.02
C CYS A 339 9.25 -21.33 36.03
N GLY A 340 8.75 -21.62 34.83
CA GLY A 340 7.59 -22.48 34.58
C GLY A 340 7.64 -23.02 33.15
N ARG A 341 7.94 -24.33 33.03
CA ARG A 341 7.96 -25.21 31.84
C ARG A 341 6.66 -25.06 31.02
N GLY A 342 6.54 -25.28 29.72
CA GLY A 342 7.40 -25.82 28.67
C GLY A 342 6.49 -26.34 27.55
N SER A 343 6.87 -26.18 26.28
CA SER A 343 6.45 -27.07 25.19
C SER A 343 7.29 -26.76 23.96
N SER A 344 8.22 -27.66 23.69
CA SER A 344 9.16 -27.69 22.58
C SER A 344 8.45 -27.88 21.25
N TRP A 345 8.59 -26.92 20.33
CA TRP A 345 8.43 -27.17 18.91
C TRP A 345 9.83 -27.13 18.28
N GLY A 346 10.21 -28.27 17.71
CA GLY A 346 11.56 -28.52 17.20
C GLY A 346 11.98 -27.49 16.15
N ARG A 347 13.14 -26.87 16.39
CA ARG A 347 13.90 -26.14 15.38
C ARG A 347 14.40 -27.15 14.35
N CYS A 348 13.72 -27.29 13.22
CA CYS A 348 14.34 -27.85 12.02
C CYS A 348 15.32 -26.82 11.46
N SER A 349 16.58 -26.92 11.86
CA SER A 349 17.68 -26.18 11.24
C SER A 349 17.95 -26.77 9.86
N TRP A 350 17.45 -26.13 8.80
CA TRP A 350 17.89 -26.42 7.44
C TRP A 350 19.28 -25.81 7.22
N ARG A 351 20.32 -26.59 7.50
CA ARG A 351 21.71 -26.21 7.28
C ARG A 351 22.03 -26.42 5.79
N TRP A 352 21.94 -25.37 4.97
CA TRP A 352 22.38 -25.44 3.58
C TRP A 352 23.91 -25.41 3.53
N GLY A 353 24.47 -26.49 3.00
CA GLY A 353 25.91 -26.75 2.90
C GLY A 353 26.65 -25.73 2.03
N SER A 354 27.85 -25.37 2.49
CA SER A 354 28.83 -24.58 1.77
C SER A 354 29.33 -25.36 0.54
N TRP A 355 29.03 -24.88 -0.66
CA TRP A 355 29.69 -25.35 -1.87
C TRP A 355 31.04 -24.64 -2.02
N ARG A 356 32.12 -25.42 -1.94
CA ARG A 356 33.49 -24.97 -2.26
C ARG A 356 33.59 -24.75 -3.77
N THR A 357 34.31 -23.70 -4.12
CA THR A 357 34.69 -23.31 -5.48
C THR A 357 35.63 -24.35 -6.09
N SER A 358 35.26 -24.92 -7.23
CA SER A 358 36.21 -25.44 -8.22
C SER A 358 36.20 -24.49 -9.42
N GLY A 359 37.29 -23.74 -9.57
CA GLY A 359 37.48 -22.79 -10.66
C GLY A 359 37.53 -23.47 -12.02
N TRP A 360 37.00 -22.79 -13.02
CA TRP A 360 37.19 -23.13 -14.43
C TRP A 360 38.23 -22.18 -15.03
N PRO A 361 39.22 -22.68 -15.79
CA PRO A 361 40.25 -21.84 -16.39
C PRO A 361 39.71 -21.10 -17.61
N SER A 362 40.11 -19.83 -17.71
CA SER A 362 39.97 -18.99 -18.88
C SER A 362 40.85 -19.50 -20.03
N SER A 363 40.25 -19.71 -21.21
CA SER A 363 41.00 -19.82 -22.46
C SER A 363 40.38 -18.92 -23.53
N SER A 364 41.18 -17.94 -23.95
CA SER A 364 41.03 -17.13 -25.15
C SER A 364 41.39 -17.92 -26.40
N SER A 365 40.58 -17.85 -27.47
CA SER A 365 41.07 -17.97 -28.85
C SER A 365 40.06 -17.47 -29.88
N THR A 366 40.49 -16.43 -30.58
CA THR A 366 40.31 -15.99 -31.96
C THR A 366 39.43 -16.78 -32.96
N ALA A 367 38.62 -16.01 -33.67
CA ALA A 367 38.16 -16.05 -35.07
C ALA A 367 38.33 -17.32 -35.94
N GLY A 368 37.25 -17.69 -36.63
CA GLY A 368 37.23 -18.54 -37.82
C GLY A 368 35.91 -18.44 -38.58
N ASP A 369 35.97 -18.00 -39.83
CA ASP A 369 34.89 -17.91 -40.82
C ASP A 369 34.26 -19.28 -41.17
N GLY A 370 32.96 -19.29 -41.50
CA GLY A 370 32.28 -20.45 -42.08
C GLY A 370 30.82 -20.18 -42.47
N ARG A 371 30.55 -20.13 -43.79
CA ARG A 371 29.26 -19.93 -44.45
C ARG A 371 28.26 -21.11 -44.27
N PRO A 372 26.96 -20.93 -44.61
CA PRO A 372 25.87 -21.76 -44.09
C PRO A 372 25.60 -23.02 -44.93
N VAL A 373 25.00 -24.03 -44.30
CA VAL A 373 24.46 -25.23 -44.95
C VAL A 373 22.95 -25.27 -44.75
N ALA A 374 22.21 -25.37 -45.86
CA ALA A 374 20.78 -25.63 -45.92
C ALA A 374 20.50 -27.13 -45.78
N GLY A 375 19.39 -27.50 -45.16
CA GLY A 375 18.93 -28.89 -45.13
C GLY A 375 17.71 -29.16 -44.24
N THR A 376 16.52 -29.04 -44.86
CA THR A 376 15.32 -29.91 -44.74
C THR A 376 14.64 -30.18 -43.40
N ALA A 377 13.32 -29.92 -43.40
CA ALA A 377 12.30 -30.32 -42.45
C ALA A 377 12.17 -31.86 -42.29
N PRO A 378 11.49 -32.30 -41.22
CA PRO A 378 10.17 -32.90 -41.42
C PRO A 378 9.09 -32.37 -40.48
N ALA A 379 7.85 -32.68 -40.87
CA ALA A 379 6.58 -32.24 -40.30
C ALA A 379 6.13 -33.05 -39.05
N ASP A 380 5.11 -32.46 -38.42
CA ASP A 380 4.06 -33.02 -37.55
C ASP A 380 4.36 -33.39 -36.10
N GLY A 381 3.57 -32.76 -35.20
CA GLY A 381 3.48 -33.14 -33.78
C GLY A 381 2.83 -32.10 -32.86
N GLY A 382 1.51 -31.86 -33.01
CA GLY A 382 0.57 -31.58 -31.91
C GLY A 382 0.76 -30.31 -31.06
N ALA A 383 0.06 -29.24 -31.43
CA ALA A 383 -0.31 -28.16 -30.52
C ALA A 383 -1.78 -28.35 -30.10
N GLU A 384 -2.03 -28.62 -28.82
CA GLU A 384 -3.36 -28.56 -28.22
C GLU A 384 -3.58 -27.16 -27.63
N ASP A 385 -4.53 -26.44 -28.22
CA ASP A 385 -5.04 -25.14 -27.77
C ASP A 385 -6.51 -25.35 -27.37
N GLU A 386 -6.79 -25.44 -26.06
CA GLU A 386 -8.16 -25.45 -25.53
C GLU A 386 -8.60 -24.01 -25.21
N THR A 387 -9.22 -23.38 -26.21
CA THR A 387 -10.06 -22.21 -26.04
C THR A 387 -11.53 -22.65 -25.88
N SER A 388 -12.07 -22.47 -24.67
CA SER A 388 -13.48 -22.68 -24.38
C SER A 388 -14.34 -21.64 -25.11
N ARG A 389 -15.21 -22.10 -26.03
CA ARG A 389 -16.31 -21.32 -26.62
C ARG A 389 -17.54 -21.35 -25.70
N PRO A 390 -18.30 -20.25 -25.57
CA PRO A 390 -19.63 -20.25 -24.98
C PRO A 390 -20.70 -20.65 -26.02
N GLY A 391 -21.74 -21.36 -25.56
CA GLY A 391 -22.83 -21.91 -26.36
C GLY A 391 -23.73 -20.86 -27.01
N GLY A 392 -24.12 -21.14 -28.25
CA GLY A 392 -25.09 -20.35 -29.02
C GLY A 392 -26.53 -20.69 -28.65
N VAL A 393 -27.31 -19.64 -28.35
CA VAL A 393 -28.77 -19.68 -28.29
C VAL A 393 -29.32 -18.95 -29.51
N ARG A 394 -30.22 -19.62 -30.24
CA ARG A 394 -30.89 -19.16 -31.46
C ARG A 394 -31.82 -17.96 -31.18
N PRO A 395 -31.94 -16.97 -32.09
CA PRO A 395 -32.91 -15.89 -31.94
C PRO A 395 -34.32 -16.32 -32.37
N VAL A 396 -35.30 -16.03 -31.51
CA VAL A 396 -36.75 -16.21 -31.75
C VAL A 396 -37.30 -15.01 -32.55
N ARG A 397 -38.03 -15.31 -33.62
CA ARG A 397 -38.71 -14.34 -34.50
C ARG A 397 -39.85 -13.61 -33.79
N ALA A 398 -39.94 -12.30 -34.02
CA ALA A 398 -41.08 -11.46 -33.65
C ALA A 398 -42.35 -11.79 -34.46
N PRO A 399 -43.57 -11.68 -33.89
CA PRO A 399 -44.81 -11.98 -34.58
C PRO A 399 -45.27 -10.84 -35.50
N ARG A 400 -45.76 -11.23 -36.69
CA ARG A 400 -46.39 -10.37 -37.70
C ARG A 400 -47.76 -9.88 -37.22
N ARG A 401 -48.03 -8.57 -37.35
CA ARG A 401 -49.36 -7.97 -37.19
C ARG A 401 -50.25 -8.36 -38.37
N GLY A 402 -51.40 -8.97 -38.08
CA GLY A 402 -52.49 -9.22 -39.04
C GLY A 402 -53.41 -8.00 -39.22
N PRO A 403 -54.26 -7.98 -40.26
CA PRO A 403 -55.08 -6.82 -40.64
C PRO A 403 -56.35 -6.69 -39.79
N ALA A 404 -56.81 -5.45 -39.62
CA ALA A 404 -57.99 -5.05 -38.87
C ALA A 404 -59.32 -5.35 -39.62
N PRO A 405 -60.41 -5.71 -38.91
CA PRO A 405 -61.73 -5.85 -39.52
C PRO A 405 -62.53 -4.54 -39.54
N ALA A 406 -63.35 -4.43 -40.59
CA ALA A 406 -64.24 -3.33 -40.94
C ALA A 406 -65.38 -3.11 -39.94
N GLY A 407 -65.85 -1.86 -39.90
CA GLY A 407 -66.83 -1.36 -38.95
C GLY A 407 -68.30 -1.68 -39.23
N ARG A 408 -69.10 -1.44 -38.17
CA ARG A 408 -70.52 -1.07 -38.09
C ARG A 408 -70.65 -0.44 -36.69
N GLY A 409 -71.41 0.59 -36.36
CA GLY A 409 -72.37 1.43 -37.05
C GLY A 409 -72.79 2.48 -35.99
N ARG A 410 -73.07 3.71 -36.45
CA ARG A 410 -73.81 4.75 -35.73
C ARG A 410 -75.26 4.27 -35.45
N PRO A 411 -76.05 4.86 -34.52
CA PRO A 411 -76.49 6.25 -34.66
C PRO A 411 -76.77 7.08 -33.38
N ASP A 412 -76.77 8.40 -33.64
CA ASP A 412 -77.68 9.49 -33.22
C ASP A 412 -77.98 9.81 -31.75
N GLY A 413 -77.92 11.12 -31.47
CA GLY A 413 -78.29 11.80 -30.23
C GLY A 413 -77.54 13.10 -30.05
#